data_AF-X1DPK2-F1
#
_entry.id   AF-X1DPK2-F1
#
_cell.length_a   1.000
_cell.length_b   1.000
_cell.length_c   1.000
_cell.angle_alpha   90.00
_cell.angle_beta   90.00
_cell.angle_gamma   90.00
#
_symmetry.space_group_name_H-M   'P 1'
#
loop_
_entity.id
_entity.type
_entity.pdbx_description
1 polymer ?
#
loop_
_entity_poly.entity_id
_entity_poly.type
_entity_poly.pdbx_seq_one_letter_code
_entity_poly.pdbx_strand_id
1 'polypeptide(L)'
;ACSIGTAGNYAFYNNEENQELLSAALATYDEEKRAAYYKKAQEMIHEDAGWVYLAHSTQNVVFRTNVKGYVLNPTSRKFFYPVWIE
;
A
#
# COMPACT_ATOMS: atom_id res chain seq x y z
N ALA A 1 4.62 -17.97 -4.47
CA ALA A 1 6.10 -17.94 -4.54
C ALA A 1 6.55 -16.49 -4.61
N CYS A 2 7.59 -16.13 -3.86
CA CYS A 2 8.14 -14.77 -3.87
C CYS A 2 8.75 -14.46 -5.25
N SER A 3 8.41 -13.31 -5.83
CA SER A 3 8.92 -12.87 -7.13
C SER A 3 9.87 -11.69 -6.91
N ILE A 4 11.04 -11.77 -7.53
CA ILE A 4 12.14 -10.81 -7.35
C ILE A 4 12.31 -9.96 -8.61
N GLY A 5 12.56 -8.66 -8.44
CA GLY A 5 12.82 -7.74 -9.54
C GLY A 5 11.54 -7.23 -10.23
N THR A 6 10.96 -7.99 -11.14
CA THR A 6 9.83 -7.54 -11.98
C THR A 6 8.54 -7.27 -11.20
N ALA A 7 8.40 -7.84 -10.00
CA ALA A 7 7.24 -7.65 -9.11
C ALA A 7 7.38 -6.49 -8.11
N GLY A 8 8.42 -5.66 -8.21
CA GLY A 8 8.64 -4.52 -7.30
C GLY A 8 9.39 -4.85 -6.01
N ASN A 9 9.85 -6.09 -5.85
CA ASN A 9 10.77 -6.48 -4.78
C ASN A 9 12.23 -6.19 -5.21
N TYR A 10 12.69 -4.96 -4.96
CA TYR A 10 14.06 -4.52 -5.22
C TYR A 10 15.05 -4.84 -4.10
N ALA A 11 14.55 -5.17 -2.91
CA ALA A 11 15.38 -5.54 -1.76
C ALA A 11 15.84 -7.01 -1.80
N PHE A 12 15.36 -7.78 -2.78
CA PHE A 12 15.58 -9.24 -2.86
C PHE A 12 15.10 -9.96 -1.58
N TYR A 13 14.15 -9.36 -0.86
CA TYR A 13 13.65 -9.89 0.41
C TYR A 13 12.90 -11.20 0.16
N ASN A 14 13.34 -12.26 0.84
CA ASN A 14 12.76 -13.58 0.72
C ASN A 14 12.83 -14.29 2.08
N ASN A 15 11.69 -14.40 2.76
CA ASN A 15 11.56 -15.03 4.07
C ASN A 15 10.33 -15.96 4.04
N GLU A 16 10.54 -17.25 4.33
CA GLU A 16 9.51 -18.30 4.19
C GLU A 16 8.35 -18.08 5.18
N GLU A 17 8.65 -17.79 6.45
CA GLU A 17 7.64 -17.51 7.47
C GLU A 17 6.80 -16.27 7.11
N ASN A 18 7.45 -15.23 6.58
CA ASN A 18 6.73 -14.05 6.09
C ASN A 18 5.78 -14.40 4.94
N GLN A 19 6.24 -15.24 4.00
CA GLN A 19 5.43 -15.70 2.87
C GLN A 19 4.24 -16.55 3.33
N GLU A 20 4.39 -17.38 4.36
CA GLU A 20 3.31 -18.16 4.97
C GLU A 20 2.24 -17.24 5.58
N LEU A 21 2.65 -16.21 6.33
CA LEU A 21 1.74 -15.22 6.91
C LEU A 21 0.93 -14.50 5.82
N LEU A 22 1.59 -14.04 4.75
CA LEU A 22 0.92 -13.37 3.63
C LEU A 22 -0.04 -14.31 2.89
N SER A 23 0.30 -15.59 2.78
CA SER A 23 -0.56 -16.60 2.14
C SER A 23 -1.79 -16.91 3.00
N ALA A 24 -1.62 -17.03 4.32
CA ALA A 24 -2.72 -17.20 5.27
C ALA A 24 -3.65 -15.97 5.30
N ALA A 25 -3.10 -14.77 5.25
CA ALA A 25 -3.86 -13.52 5.15
C ALA A 25 -4.73 -13.46 3.88
N LEU A 26 -4.24 -13.98 2.76
CA LEU A 26 -5.00 -14.06 1.51
C LEU A 26 -6.13 -15.10 1.57
N ALA A 27 -5.94 -16.19 2.30
CA ALA A 27 -6.88 -17.32 2.37
C ALA A 27 -8.04 -17.11 3.36
N THR A 28 -7.94 -16.13 4.27
CA THR A 28 -8.95 -15.89 5.31
C THR A 28 -9.93 -14.77 4.93
N TYR A 29 -11.20 -14.95 5.31
CA TYR A 29 -12.25 -13.92 5.21
C TYR A 29 -12.48 -13.17 6.53
N ASP A 30 -11.91 -13.66 7.63
CA ASP A 30 -11.96 -13.02 8.94
C ASP A 30 -11.01 -11.81 8.97
N GLU A 31 -11.57 -10.62 9.14
CA GLU A 31 -10.82 -9.35 9.07
C GLU A 31 -9.83 -9.19 10.21
N GLU A 32 -10.17 -9.63 11.43
CA GLU A 32 -9.30 -9.50 12.59
C GLU A 32 -8.09 -10.44 12.45
N LYS A 33 -8.33 -11.68 12.01
CA LYS A 33 -7.24 -12.62 11.72
C LYS A 33 -6.34 -12.11 10.60
N ARG A 34 -6.94 -11.59 9.52
CA ARG A 34 -6.19 -11.01 8.40
C ARG A 34 -5.30 -9.85 8.85
N ALA A 35 -5.83 -8.96 9.69
CA ALA A 35 -5.08 -7.84 10.25
C ALA A 35 -3.91 -8.31 11.13
N ALA A 36 -4.13 -9.34 11.96
CA ALA A 36 -3.07 -9.92 12.80
C ALA A 36 -1.91 -10.50 11.97
N TYR A 37 -2.22 -11.24 10.89
CA TYR A 37 -1.20 -11.78 9.99
C TYR A 37 -0.39 -10.67 9.30
N TYR A 38 -1.06 -9.62 8.78
CA TYR A 38 -0.37 -8.50 8.16
C TYR A 38 0.50 -7.72 9.15
N LYS A 39 0.04 -7.52 10.39
CA LYS A 39 0.83 -6.86 11.43
C LYS A 39 2.12 -7.64 11.69
N LYS A 40 2.03 -8.96 11.87
CA LYS A 40 3.20 -9.80 12.11
C LYS A 40 4.17 -9.78 10.93
N ALA A 41 3.65 -9.85 9.70
CA ALA A 41 4.47 -9.76 8.50
C ALA A 41 5.20 -8.40 8.39
N GLN A 42 4.55 -7.30 8.77
CA GLN A 42 5.17 -5.97 8.77
C GLN A 42 6.27 -5.83 9.84
N GLU A 43 6.06 -6.38 11.04
CA GLU A 43 7.08 -6.45 12.09
C GLU A 43 8.34 -7.16 11.57
N MET A 44 8.19 -8.34 10.96
CA MET A 44 9.32 -9.09 10.41
C MET A 44 10.07 -8.30 9.33
N ILE A 45 9.34 -7.70 8.38
CA ILE A 45 9.96 -6.90 7.31
C ILE A 45 10.74 -5.71 7.88
N HIS A 46 10.22 -5.10 8.96
CA HIS A 46 10.89 -4.00 9.64
C HIS A 46 12.20 -4.44 10.30
N GLU A 47 12.17 -5.53 11.06
CA GLU A 47 13.34 -6.07 11.78
C GLU A 47 14.42 -6.61 10.81
N ASP A 48 14.01 -7.26 9.72
CA ASP A 48 14.92 -7.78 8.69
C ASP A 48 15.56 -6.66 7.84
N ALA A 49 15.08 -5.43 7.97
CA ALA A 49 15.66 -4.21 7.41
C ALA A 49 15.93 -4.25 5.88
N GLY A 50 15.09 -4.95 5.11
CA GLY A 50 15.19 -4.97 3.64
C GLY A 50 14.93 -3.62 2.98
N TRP A 51 14.22 -2.73 3.67
CA TRP A 51 13.98 -1.34 3.27
C TRP A 51 14.17 -0.40 4.45
N VAL A 52 14.60 0.83 4.14
CA VAL A 52 14.60 1.95 5.10
C VAL A 52 13.36 2.80 4.83
N TYR A 53 12.34 2.68 5.68
CA TYR A 53 11.11 3.46 5.57
C TYR A 53 11.33 4.91 6.02
N LEU A 54 11.17 5.86 5.12
CA LEU A 54 11.46 7.27 5.38
C LEU A 54 10.22 8.08 5.80
N ALA A 55 9.14 8.02 5.01
CA ALA A 55 7.95 8.83 5.24
C ALA A 55 6.72 8.31 4.47
N HIS A 56 5.53 8.73 4.92
CA HIS A 56 4.29 8.71 4.15
C HIS A 56 3.96 10.12 3.68
N SER A 57 3.75 10.31 2.37
CA SER A 57 3.52 11.63 1.79
C SER A 57 2.07 12.09 1.97
N THR A 58 1.87 13.36 2.33
CA THR A 58 0.56 14.01 2.30
C THR A 58 0.22 14.41 0.87
N GLN A 59 -0.96 13.99 0.38
CA GLN A 59 -1.41 14.35 -0.96
C GLN A 59 -1.80 15.83 -1.01
N ASN A 60 -1.09 16.61 -1.82
CA ASN A 60 -1.39 18.02 -2.08
C ASN A 60 -1.80 18.20 -3.55
N VAL A 61 -2.98 18.76 -3.78
CA VAL A 61 -3.48 19.07 -5.14
C VAL A 61 -4.07 20.47 -5.14
N VAL A 62 -3.68 21.27 -6.12
CA VAL A 62 -4.13 22.66 -6.28
C VAL A 62 -4.85 22.81 -7.60
N PHE A 63 -6.00 23.50 -7.59
CA PHE A 63 -6.79 23.80 -8.77
C PHE A 63 -7.00 25.31 -8.91
N ARG A 64 -7.32 25.74 -10.14
CA ARG A 64 -7.80 27.12 -10.39
C ARG A 64 -9.14 27.35 -9.68
N THR A 65 -9.45 28.60 -9.37
CA THR A 65 -10.67 28.98 -8.63
C THR A 65 -11.98 28.57 -9.32
N ASN A 66 -11.98 28.45 -10.65
CA ASN A 66 -13.12 28.06 -11.46
C ASN A 66 -13.30 26.53 -11.61
N VAL A 67 -12.40 25.71 -11.05
CA VAL A 67 -12.56 24.25 -11.04
C VAL A 67 -13.31 23.84 -9.78
N LYS A 68 -14.41 23.11 -9.94
CA LYS A 68 -15.29 22.67 -8.85
C LYS A 68 -15.51 21.16 -8.89
N GLY A 69 -15.88 20.59 -7.74
CA GLY A 69 -16.31 19.18 -7.65
C GLY A 69 -15.20 18.13 -7.57
N TYR A 70 -13.93 18.51 -7.43
CA TYR A 70 -12.85 17.52 -7.24
C TYR A 70 -12.81 16.98 -5.81
N VAL A 71 -12.70 15.65 -5.69
CA VAL A 71 -12.55 14.94 -4.42
C VAL A 71 -11.22 14.20 -4.42
N LEU A 72 -10.41 14.43 -3.38
CA LEU A 72 -9.14 13.74 -3.19
C LEU A 72 -9.39 12.25 -2.94
N ASN A 73 -8.74 11.39 -3.72
CA ASN A 73 -8.79 9.95 -3.53
C ASN A 73 -7.66 9.50 -2.59
N PRO A 74 -7.92 8.67 -1.57
CA PRO A 74 -6.92 8.25 -0.60
C PRO A 74 -5.73 7.48 -1.21
N THR A 75 -5.91 6.87 -2.40
CA THR A 75 -4.85 6.15 -3.12
C THR A 75 -4.09 7.03 -4.13
N SER A 76 -4.24 8.36 -4.03
CA SER A 76 -3.67 9.35 -4.94
C SER A 76 -4.10 9.24 -6.42
N ARG A 77 -5.09 8.40 -6.72
CA ARG A 77 -5.68 8.31 -8.06
C ARG A 77 -6.45 9.58 -8.41
N LYS A 78 -6.30 10.06 -9.65
CA LYS A 78 -6.95 11.27 -10.13
C LYS A 78 -8.23 10.91 -10.89
N PHE A 79 -9.36 10.95 -10.19
CA PHE A 79 -10.67 10.84 -10.82
C PHE A 79 -11.20 12.25 -11.09
N PHE A 80 -11.50 12.54 -12.35
CA PHE A 80 -12.03 13.84 -12.76
C PHE A 80 -13.54 13.82 -12.97
N TYR A 81 -14.22 12.69 -12.84
CA TYR A 81 -15.67 12.68 -12.74
C TYR A 81 -16.04 12.79 -11.25
N PRO A 82 -16.89 13.76 -10.83
CA PRO A 82 -17.74 14.64 -11.64
C PRO A 82 -17.24 16.09 -11.76
N VAL A 83 -15.93 16.36 -11.83
CA VAL A 83 -15.35 17.72 -11.87
C VAL A 83 -15.88 18.55 -13.04
N TRP A 84 -16.18 19.82 -12.80
CA TRP A 84 -16.55 20.79 -13.83
C TRP A 84 -15.78 22.10 -13.70
N ILE A 85 -15.83 22.89 -14.78
CA ILE A 85 -15.26 24.22 -14.87
C ILE A 85 -16.41 25.20 -15.03
N GLU A 86 -16.39 26.25 -14.22
CA GLU A 86 -17.26 27.43 -14.35
C GLU A 86 -16.70 28.42 -15.38
#